data_AF-A0A419EGC7-F1
#
_entry.id   AF-A0A419EGC7-F1
#
_cell.length_a   1.000
_cell.length_b   1.000
_cell.length_c   1.000
_cell.angle_alpha   90.00
_cell.angle_beta   90.00
_cell.angle_gamma   90.00
#
_symmetry.space_group_name_H-M   'P 1'
#
loop_
_entity.id
_entity.type
_entity.pdbx_description
1 polymer ?
#
loop_
_entity_poly.entity_id
_entity_poly.type
_entity_poly.pdbx_seq_one_letter_code
_entity_poly.pdbx_strand_id
1 'polypeptide(L)'
;MGQFSSIRIHAGASLIYRPTTLITLENKIQEMVPRDVTLGSGTGSLKCDVMYYNSFTLGASATQQVDLLGSLTDAFNLAISFVKVKFLRVEADSANNAANDVLVKPHSANGWLTGPLRTATHQVQLAAGENFQWEGLTSGRAPVAGTGDILALVNSAGTNSIVARLLLLGTSA
;
A
#
# COMPACT_ATOMS: atom_id res chain seq x y z
N MET A 1 -2.76 18.27 -14.01
CA MET A 1 -2.97 16.89 -13.51
C MET A 1 -3.65 16.09 -14.60
N GLY A 2 -3.07 14.96 -15.01
CA GLY A 2 -3.70 14.06 -15.99
C GLY A 2 -5.01 13.48 -15.43
N GLN A 3 -6.06 13.39 -16.25
CA GLN A 3 -7.34 12.80 -15.85
C GLN A 3 -7.42 11.33 -16.25
N PHE A 4 -7.71 10.46 -15.30
CA PHE A 4 -8.05 9.06 -15.53
C PHE A 4 -9.57 8.90 -15.62
N SER A 5 -10.07 7.99 -16.47
CA SER A 5 -11.52 7.75 -16.63
C SER A 5 -12.08 6.82 -15.56
N SER A 6 -11.33 5.80 -15.14
CA SER A 6 -11.62 4.96 -13.97
C SER A 6 -10.38 4.16 -13.54
N ILE A 7 -10.31 3.83 -12.24
CA ILE A 7 -9.35 2.87 -11.68
C ILE A 7 -10.14 1.73 -11.04
N ARG A 8 -9.79 0.48 -11.37
CA ARG A 8 -10.37 -0.72 -10.77
C ARG A 8 -9.39 -1.34 -9.78
N ILE A 9 -9.84 -1.57 -8.55
CA ILE A 9 -9.11 -2.28 -7.49
C ILE A 9 -9.76 -3.65 -7.30
N HIS A 10 -8.95 -4.70 -7.32
CA HIS A 10 -9.38 -6.07 -7.03
C HIS A 10 -8.82 -6.48 -5.67
N ALA A 11 -9.69 -6.91 -4.75
CA ALA A 11 -9.30 -7.46 -3.45
C ALA A 11 -10.23 -8.61 -3.05
N GLY A 12 -9.65 -9.75 -2.68
CA GLY A 12 -10.40 -10.91 -2.20
C GLY A 12 -9.68 -12.23 -2.45
N ALA A 13 -10.21 -13.30 -1.84
CA ALA A 13 -9.75 -14.67 -2.04
C ALA A 13 -10.98 -15.58 -2.08
N SER A 14 -11.05 -16.47 -3.08
CA SER A 14 -12.07 -17.53 -3.12
C SER A 14 -11.45 -18.82 -2.58
N LEU A 15 -12.04 -19.38 -1.53
CA LEU A 15 -11.60 -20.64 -0.92
C LEU A 15 -12.60 -21.74 -1.26
N ILE A 16 -12.15 -22.78 -1.94
CA ILE A 16 -12.93 -24.00 -2.16
C ILE A 16 -12.31 -25.11 -1.30
N TYR A 17 -12.92 -25.39 -0.16
CA TYR A 17 -12.52 -26.53 0.69
C TYR A 17 -13.14 -27.83 0.13
N ARG A 18 -12.31 -28.79 -0.28
CA ARG A 18 -12.72 -30.12 -0.75
C ARG A 18 -12.06 -31.22 0.10
N PRO A 19 -12.72 -31.74 1.16
CA PRO A 19 -12.14 -32.80 1.96
C PRO A 19 -12.10 -34.13 1.17
N THR A 20 -11.08 -34.94 1.41
CA THR A 20 -10.89 -36.25 0.77
C THR A 20 -11.79 -37.34 1.38
N THR A 21 -12.47 -37.09 2.49
CA THR A 21 -13.41 -38.03 3.12
C THR A 21 -14.74 -37.36 3.41
N LEU A 22 -15.81 -37.88 2.81
CA LEU A 22 -17.19 -37.41 2.96
C LEU A 22 -17.78 -37.94 4.28
N ILE A 23 -17.55 -37.21 5.37
CA ILE A 23 -18.38 -37.33 6.58
C ILE A 23 -19.04 -35.98 6.75
N THR A 24 -20.33 -35.95 6.43
CA THR A 24 -21.31 -34.86 6.52
C THR A 24 -20.77 -33.52 7.02
N LEU A 25 -20.17 -32.76 6.10
CA LEU A 25 -20.01 -31.32 6.24
C LEU A 25 -20.89 -30.72 5.14
N GLU A 26 -21.96 -30.05 5.54
CA GLU A 26 -22.67 -29.14 4.65
C GLU A 26 -21.62 -28.29 3.93
N ASN A 27 -21.70 -28.19 2.60
CA ASN A 27 -20.80 -27.35 1.81
C ASN A 27 -20.96 -25.89 2.28
N LYS A 28 -20.21 -25.48 3.31
CA LYS A 28 -20.09 -24.09 3.72
C LYS A 28 -19.14 -23.41 2.74
N ILE A 29 -19.69 -23.05 1.59
CA ILE A 29 -19.08 -22.07 0.71
C ILE A 29 -19.18 -20.74 1.45
N GLN A 30 -18.13 -20.34 2.15
CA GLN A 30 -17.97 -18.99 2.67
C GLN A 30 -17.09 -18.25 1.67
N GLU A 31 -17.71 -17.74 0.61
CA GLU A 31 -17.01 -16.87 -0.33
C GLU A 31 -16.85 -15.49 0.32
N MET A 32 -15.61 -15.11 0.58
CA MET A 32 -15.29 -13.69 0.62
C MET A 32 -15.25 -13.22 -0.83
N VAL A 33 -16.44 -12.84 -1.35
CA VAL A 33 -16.62 -12.44 -2.74
C VAL A 33 -15.57 -11.39 -3.09
N PRO A 34 -14.73 -11.63 -4.12
CA PRO A 34 -13.80 -10.61 -4.60
C PRO A 34 -14.55 -9.32 -4.84
N ARG A 35 -14.13 -8.26 -4.14
CA ARG A 35 -14.77 -6.96 -4.24
C ARG A 35 -14.02 -6.13 -5.27
N ASP A 36 -14.66 -5.94 -6.42
CA ASP A 36 -14.24 -4.94 -7.38
C ASP A 36 -14.78 -3.58 -6.94
N VAL A 37 -13.89 -2.63 -6.68
CA VAL A 37 -14.27 -1.24 -6.43
C VAL A 37 -13.71 -0.37 -7.52
N THR A 38 -14.58 0.48 -8.08
CA THR A 38 -14.18 1.51 -9.02
C THR A 38 -14.14 2.85 -8.31
N LEU A 39 -12.98 3.51 -8.34
CA LEU A 39 -12.86 4.89 -7.87
C LEU A 39 -13.18 5.85 -9.01
N GLY A 40 -14.08 6.79 -8.75
CA GLY A 40 -14.33 7.93 -9.64
C GLY A 40 -13.28 9.02 -9.48
N SER A 41 -13.30 10.00 -10.39
CA SER A 41 -12.45 11.19 -10.27
C SER A 41 -13.02 12.18 -9.23
N GLY A 42 -12.14 12.75 -8.39
CA GLY A 42 -12.46 13.80 -7.42
C GLY A 42 -12.13 13.44 -5.96
N THR A 43 -12.64 14.23 -5.02
CA THR A 43 -12.21 14.17 -3.60
C THR A 43 -13.21 13.48 -2.66
N GLY A 44 -14.47 13.34 -3.08
CA GLY A 44 -15.54 12.72 -2.27
C GLY A 44 -15.38 11.22 -2.01
N SER A 45 -16.34 10.61 -1.31
CA SER A 45 -16.37 9.16 -1.07
C SER A 45 -16.25 8.35 -2.35
N LEU A 46 -15.45 7.28 -2.35
CA LEU A 46 -15.18 6.44 -3.53
C LEU A 46 -14.61 7.22 -4.73
N LYS A 47 -13.87 8.30 -4.47
CA LYS A 47 -13.19 9.10 -5.49
C LYS A 47 -11.73 9.37 -5.13
N CYS A 48 -10.88 9.50 -6.14
CA CYS A 48 -9.50 9.98 -6.01
C CYS A 48 -9.14 10.89 -7.19
N ASP A 49 -8.26 11.86 -6.96
CA ASP A 49 -7.73 12.77 -7.98
C ASP A 49 -6.20 12.91 -7.92
N VAL A 50 -5.56 12.25 -6.95
CA VAL A 50 -4.11 12.20 -6.78
C VAL A 50 -3.62 10.75 -6.85
N MET A 51 -2.56 10.51 -7.61
CA MET A 51 -1.87 9.23 -7.71
C MET A 51 -0.36 9.45 -7.63
N TYR A 52 0.31 8.61 -6.83
CA TYR A 52 1.76 8.48 -6.83
C TYR A 52 2.14 7.03 -7.06
N TYR A 53 3.08 6.79 -7.99
CA TYR A 53 3.65 5.48 -8.24
C TYR A 53 5.16 5.60 -8.39
N ASN A 54 5.90 4.74 -7.72
CA ASN A 54 7.35 4.66 -7.91
C ASN A 54 7.90 3.26 -7.63
N SER A 55 9.06 2.95 -8.21
CA SER A 55 9.87 1.76 -7.94
C SER A 55 11.19 2.20 -7.32
N PHE A 56 11.50 1.65 -6.15
CA PHE A 56 12.70 1.97 -5.39
C PHE A 56 13.66 0.80 -5.42
N THR A 57 14.92 1.05 -5.76
CA THR A 57 16.02 0.12 -5.48
C THR A 57 16.69 0.54 -4.18
N LEU A 58 16.53 -0.28 -3.15
CA LEU A 58 17.06 -0.04 -1.82
C LEU A 58 18.35 -0.83 -1.65
N GLY A 59 19.46 -0.14 -1.41
CA GLY A 59 20.71 -0.79 -0.99
C GLY A 59 20.56 -1.54 0.33
N ALA A 60 21.59 -2.28 0.72
CA ALA A 60 21.63 -2.98 2.01
C ALA A 60 21.30 -2.04 3.18
N SER A 61 20.38 -2.46 4.05
CA SER A 61 19.91 -1.70 5.23
C SER A 61 19.36 -0.30 4.93
N ALA A 62 19.12 0.03 3.65
CA ALA A 62 18.62 1.33 3.25
C ALA A 62 17.16 1.50 3.69
N THR A 63 16.81 2.75 4.01
CA THR A 63 15.45 3.17 4.29
C THR A 63 15.06 4.24 3.29
N GLN A 64 14.01 3.98 2.51
CA GLN A 64 13.33 5.01 1.74
C GLN A 64 12.28 5.66 2.62
N GLN A 65 12.34 6.98 2.70
CA GLN A 65 11.33 7.80 3.34
C GLN A 65 10.41 8.36 2.26
N VAL A 66 9.12 8.07 2.35
CA VAL A 66 8.10 8.60 1.46
C VAL A 66 7.28 9.59 2.27
N ASP A 67 7.54 10.89 2.06
CA ASP A 67 6.80 11.96 2.71
C ASP A 67 5.55 12.29 1.89
N LEU A 68 4.38 12.07 2.50
CA LEU A 68 3.09 12.11 1.82
C LEU A 68 2.55 13.54 1.60
N LEU A 69 3.19 14.57 2.16
CA LEU A 69 2.71 15.95 2.12
C LEU A 69 3.69 16.98 1.53
N GLY A 70 4.96 16.66 1.29
CA GLY A 70 5.95 17.68 0.90
C GLY A 70 6.85 17.39 -0.30
N SER A 71 7.12 16.13 -0.64
CA SER A 71 8.26 15.78 -1.53
C SER A 71 7.89 14.96 -2.76
N LEU A 72 6.65 14.52 -2.89
CA LEU A 72 6.25 13.68 -4.01
C LEU A 72 5.94 14.51 -5.24
N THR A 73 6.24 13.95 -6.40
CA THR A 73 5.86 14.52 -7.69
C THR A 73 5.08 13.51 -8.51
N ASP A 74 4.15 13.98 -9.33
CA ASP A 74 3.43 13.16 -10.29
C ASP A 74 4.29 12.83 -11.53
N ALA A 75 3.73 12.06 -12.46
CA ALA A 75 4.40 11.69 -13.71
C ALA A 75 4.70 12.90 -14.63
N PHE A 76 4.17 14.09 -14.33
CA PHE A 76 4.39 15.34 -15.04
C PHE A 76 5.29 16.30 -14.24
N ASN A 77 5.95 15.82 -13.18
CA ASN A 77 6.79 16.59 -12.25
C ASN A 77 6.03 17.69 -11.48
N LEU A 78 4.70 17.57 -11.34
CA LEU A 78 3.93 18.46 -10.47
C LEU A 78 4.00 17.95 -9.04
N ALA A 79 4.17 18.86 -8.08
CA ALA A 79 4.16 18.52 -6.66
C ALA A 79 2.81 17.89 -6.27
N ILE A 80 2.89 16.80 -5.50
CA ILE A 80 1.77 16.09 -4.91
C ILE A 80 1.82 16.27 -3.40
N SER A 81 0.68 16.68 -2.82
CA SER A 81 0.42 16.59 -1.38
C SER A 81 -0.90 15.86 -1.16
N PHE A 82 -0.88 14.78 -0.39
CA PHE A 82 -2.07 14.00 -0.08
C PHE A 82 -2.83 14.59 1.11
N VAL A 83 -3.99 15.19 0.90
CA VAL A 83 -4.89 15.55 2.02
C VAL A 83 -5.45 14.29 2.68
N LYS A 84 -5.79 13.27 1.88
CA LYS A 84 -6.15 11.93 2.36
C LYS A 84 -5.58 10.86 1.44
N VAL A 85 -4.94 9.85 2.00
CA VAL A 85 -4.62 8.60 1.30
C VAL A 85 -5.79 7.64 1.43
N LYS A 86 -6.29 7.13 0.31
CA LYS A 86 -7.42 6.19 0.24
C LYS A 86 -7.01 4.78 -0.12
N PHE A 87 -5.87 4.64 -0.79
CA PHE A 87 -5.31 3.36 -1.19
C PHE A 87 -3.80 3.38 -1.03
N LEU A 88 -3.26 2.30 -0.47
CA LEU A 88 -1.84 2.04 -0.37
C LEU A 88 -1.59 0.62 -0.85
N ARG A 89 -0.65 0.45 -1.78
CA ARG A 89 -0.11 -0.86 -2.14
C ARG A 89 1.41 -0.81 -2.16
N VAL A 90 2.02 -1.77 -1.49
CA VAL A 90 3.45 -2.02 -1.55
C VAL A 90 3.67 -3.42 -2.09
N GLU A 91 4.57 -3.57 -3.05
CA GLU A 91 4.96 -4.86 -3.60
C GLU A 91 6.47 -5.04 -3.44
N ALA A 92 6.87 -6.20 -2.93
CA ALA A 92 8.25 -6.65 -2.98
C ALA A 92 8.47 -7.35 -4.33
N ASP A 93 9.54 -6.99 -5.03
CA ASP A 93 9.85 -7.63 -6.30
C ASP A 93 10.09 -9.14 -6.13
N SER A 94 9.53 -9.94 -7.03
CA SER A 94 9.70 -11.41 -7.02
C SER A 94 11.14 -11.84 -7.29
N ALA A 95 11.94 -10.98 -7.92
CA ALA A 95 13.37 -11.22 -8.14
C ALA A 95 14.24 -10.87 -6.92
N ASN A 96 13.68 -10.31 -5.85
CA ASN A 96 14.41 -10.13 -4.60
C ASN A 96 14.85 -11.48 -4.06
N ASN A 97 15.98 -11.50 -3.36
CA ASN A 97 16.42 -12.71 -2.66
C ASN A 97 15.39 -13.08 -1.58
N ALA A 98 14.97 -14.35 -1.56
CA ALA A 98 13.92 -14.87 -0.68
C ALA A 98 14.21 -14.77 0.83
N ALA A 99 15.46 -14.51 1.22
CA ALA A 99 15.85 -14.29 2.61
C ALA A 99 15.77 -12.81 3.05
N ASN A 100 15.42 -11.90 2.13
CA ASN A 100 15.37 -10.47 2.38
C ASN A 100 13.96 -9.93 2.11
N ASP A 101 13.53 -9.05 3.00
CA ASP A 101 12.17 -8.53 3.00
C ASP A 101 12.14 -7.02 2.80
N VAL A 102 11.05 -6.55 2.21
CA VAL A 102 10.64 -5.16 2.29
C VAL A 102 9.83 -4.99 3.58
N LEU A 103 10.31 -4.14 4.49
CA LEU A 103 9.54 -3.76 5.68
C LEU A 103 8.79 -2.46 5.40
N VAL A 104 7.47 -2.48 5.55
CA VAL A 104 6.58 -1.32 5.46
C VAL A 104 6.22 -0.88 6.86
N LYS A 105 6.61 0.33 7.26
CA LYS A 105 6.39 0.83 8.63
C LYS A 105 6.26 2.34 8.70
N PRO A 106 5.66 2.90 9.76
CA PRO A 106 5.79 4.33 10.06
C PRO A 106 7.26 4.70 10.23
N HIS A 107 7.65 5.89 9.77
CA HIS A 107 9.01 6.37 10.02
C HIS A 107 9.24 6.72 11.49
N SER A 108 10.07 5.93 12.18
CA SER A 108 10.46 6.17 13.58
C SER A 108 9.25 6.33 14.52
N ALA A 109 9.38 7.13 15.58
CA ALA A 109 8.34 7.34 16.59
C ALA A 109 7.10 8.09 16.09
N ASN A 110 7.27 8.94 15.07
CA ASN A 110 6.27 9.92 14.65
C ASN A 110 5.83 9.75 13.20
N GLY A 111 6.04 8.59 12.56
CA GLY A 111 5.67 8.38 11.17
C GLY A 111 4.16 8.52 10.92
N TRP A 112 3.69 8.07 9.75
CA TRP A 112 2.27 8.16 9.40
C TRP A 112 1.33 7.24 10.24
N LEU A 113 1.10 7.60 11.50
CA LEU A 113 0.33 6.83 12.50
C LEU A 113 -1.19 6.93 12.33
N THR A 114 -1.67 7.91 11.56
CA THR A 114 -3.08 7.99 11.16
C THR A 114 -3.40 7.01 10.04
N GLY A 115 -2.38 6.46 9.36
CA GLY A 115 -2.50 5.46 8.31
C GLY A 115 -2.87 4.05 8.81
N PRO A 116 -2.59 3.00 8.02
CA PRO A 116 -2.91 1.61 8.40
C PRO A 116 -2.12 1.11 9.62
N LEU A 117 -0.90 1.61 9.83
CA LEU A 117 0.00 1.17 10.89
C LEU A 117 -0.04 2.19 12.04
N ARG A 118 -0.90 1.91 13.03
CA ARG A 118 -1.33 2.88 14.06
C ARG A 118 -0.37 3.08 15.26
N THR A 119 0.81 2.50 15.23
CA THR A 119 1.87 2.73 16.23
C THR A 119 3.24 2.60 15.56
N ALA A 120 4.24 3.28 16.10
CA ALA A 120 5.62 3.29 15.62
C ALA A 120 6.26 1.89 15.55
N THR A 121 5.75 0.93 16.32
CA THR A 121 6.24 -0.46 16.35
C THR A 121 5.54 -1.38 15.35
N HIS A 122 4.44 -0.94 14.74
CA HIS A 122 3.75 -1.74 13.72
C HIS A 122 4.55 -1.75 12.43
N GLN A 123 4.68 -2.94 11.85
CA GLN A 123 5.31 -3.14 10.56
C GLN A 123 4.63 -4.29 9.82
N VAL A 124 4.68 -4.23 8.50
CA VAL A 124 4.37 -5.35 7.61
C VAL A 124 5.65 -5.78 6.94
N GLN A 125 5.92 -7.07 6.95
CA GLN A 125 7.07 -7.67 6.29
C GLN A 125 6.57 -8.33 5.01
N LEU A 126 7.25 -8.04 3.90
CA LEU A 126 6.94 -8.58 2.59
C LEU A 126 8.16 -9.33 2.06
N ALA A 127 8.03 -10.65 1.97
CA ALA A 127 9.02 -11.48 1.30
C ALA A 127 8.98 -11.23 -0.23
N ALA A 128 9.98 -11.75 -0.94
CA ALA A 128 10.04 -11.63 -2.40
C ALA A 128 8.73 -12.09 -3.07
N GLY A 129 8.13 -11.21 -3.88
CA GLY A 129 6.89 -11.47 -4.62
C GLY A 129 5.60 -11.21 -3.82
N GLU A 130 5.69 -10.89 -2.53
CA GLU A 130 4.53 -10.56 -1.72
C GLU A 130 4.10 -9.10 -1.89
N ASN A 131 2.85 -8.81 -1.53
CA ASN A 131 2.32 -7.46 -1.53
C ASN A 131 1.42 -7.18 -0.32
N PHE A 132 1.45 -5.93 0.13
CA PHE A 132 0.56 -5.38 1.14
C PHE A 132 -0.38 -4.39 0.48
N GLN A 133 -1.68 -4.57 0.68
CA GLN A 133 -2.72 -3.65 0.19
C GLN A 133 -3.58 -3.17 1.36
N TRP A 134 -3.80 -1.87 1.42
CA TRP A 134 -4.71 -1.24 2.36
C TRP A 134 -5.70 -0.32 1.64
N GLU A 135 -6.96 -0.38 2.07
CA GLU A 135 -8.09 0.32 1.48
C GLU A 135 -8.87 1.12 2.52
N GLY A 136 -8.93 2.44 2.33
CA GLY A 136 -9.76 3.39 3.07
C GLY A 136 -10.62 4.21 2.12
N LEU A 137 -11.32 3.55 1.18
CA LEU A 137 -11.87 4.18 -0.04
C LEU A 137 -12.94 5.26 0.22
N THR A 138 -13.64 5.20 1.35
CA THR A 138 -14.67 6.19 1.73
C THR A 138 -14.07 7.32 2.56
N SER A 139 -13.37 6.98 3.64
CA SER A 139 -12.90 7.95 4.64
C SER A 139 -11.52 8.52 4.35
N GLY A 140 -10.63 7.71 3.76
CA GLY A 140 -9.20 7.98 3.67
C GLY A 140 -8.53 8.15 5.03
N ARG A 141 -7.21 8.32 5.02
CA ARG A 141 -6.41 8.70 6.19
C ARG A 141 -5.55 9.90 5.85
N ALA A 142 -5.69 10.96 6.65
CA ALA A 142 -4.96 12.20 6.46
C ALA A 142 -3.56 12.08 7.08
N PRO A 143 -2.48 12.26 6.32
CA PRO A 143 -1.15 12.44 6.90
C PRO A 143 -1.10 13.70 7.78
N VAL A 144 -0.18 13.71 8.76
CA VAL A 144 0.02 14.86 9.65
C VAL A 144 1.34 15.52 9.25
N ALA A 145 1.31 16.81 8.94
CA ALA A 145 2.49 17.52 8.46
C ALA A 145 3.71 17.36 9.38
N GLY A 146 4.90 17.29 8.77
CA GLY A 146 6.18 17.28 9.49
C GLY A 146 6.86 15.92 9.37
N THR A 147 6.89 15.15 10.45
CA THR A 147 7.32 13.74 10.40
C THR A 147 6.15 12.76 10.40
N GLY A 148 4.94 13.26 10.74
CA GLY A 148 3.66 12.55 10.85
C GLY A 148 3.05 12.07 9.54
N ASP A 149 3.75 12.29 8.45
CA ASP A 149 3.37 12.05 7.07
C ASP A 149 4.36 11.11 6.37
N ILE A 150 5.36 10.60 7.09
CA ILE A 150 6.40 9.76 6.48
C ILE A 150 6.07 8.27 6.64
N LEU A 151 5.94 7.59 5.50
CA LEU A 151 5.95 6.14 5.36
C LEU A 151 7.38 5.67 5.05
N ALA A 152 7.86 4.65 5.77
CA ALA A 152 9.18 4.08 5.54
C ALA A 152 9.09 2.72 4.84
N LEU A 153 9.88 2.54 3.79
CA LEU A 153 10.19 1.25 3.19
C LEU A 153 11.64 0.91 3.54
N VAL A 154 11.85 -0.21 4.22
CA VAL A 154 13.18 -0.61 4.72
C VAL A 154 13.59 -1.92 4.09
N ASN A 155 14.85 -1.98 3.65
CA ASN A 155 15.48 -3.24 3.29
C ASN A 155 15.97 -3.97 4.55
N SER A 156 15.41 -5.16 4.83
CA SER A 156 15.86 -5.96 5.97
C SER A 156 17.25 -6.60 5.75
N ALA A 157 17.75 -6.61 4.52
CA ALA A 157 19.03 -7.21 4.17
C ALA A 157 20.23 -6.41 4.71
N GLY A 158 21.23 -7.12 5.22
CA GLY A 158 22.53 -6.54 5.58
C GLY A 158 23.50 -6.34 4.42
N THR A 159 23.25 -6.97 3.26
CA THR A 159 24.24 -7.01 2.15
C THR A 159 23.65 -6.84 0.74
N ASN A 160 22.44 -7.34 0.49
CA ASN A 160 21.84 -7.31 -0.84
C ASN A 160 20.93 -6.09 -1.01
N SER A 161 20.80 -5.60 -2.25
CA SER A 161 19.74 -4.66 -2.59
C SER A 161 18.40 -5.38 -2.77
N ILE A 162 17.31 -4.66 -2.56
CA ILE A 162 15.96 -5.11 -2.88
C ILE A 162 15.23 -4.06 -3.71
N VAL A 163 14.21 -4.49 -4.45
CA VAL A 163 13.30 -3.62 -5.19
C VAL A 163 11.92 -3.65 -4.53
N ALA A 164 11.37 -2.46 -4.29
CA ALA A 164 10.03 -2.26 -3.76
C ALA A 164 9.24 -1.29 -4.65
N ARG A 165 7.98 -1.61 -4.95
CA ARG A 165 7.07 -0.74 -5.69
C ARG A 165 6.00 -0.20 -4.75
N LEU A 166 5.69 1.09 -4.90
CA LEU A 166 4.69 1.78 -4.10
C LEU A 166 3.66 2.42 -5.01
N LEU A 167 2.39 2.14 -4.75
CA LEU A 167 1.24 2.84 -5.34
C LEU A 167 0.41 3.48 -4.22
N LEU A 168 0.15 4.78 -4.37
CA LEU A 168 -0.71 5.56 -3.51
C LEU A 168 -1.80 6.21 -4.35
N LEU A 169 -3.05 6.11 -3.87
CA LEU A 169 -4.17 6.90 -4.40
C LEU A 169 -4.79 7.70 -3.27
N GLY A 170 -5.21 8.92 -3.57
CA GLY A 170 -5.76 9.80 -2.57
C GLY A 170 -6.43 11.04 -3.14
N THR A 171 -6.57 12.04 -2.28
CA THR A 171 -7.27 13.28 -2.61
C THR A 171 -6.43 14.53 -2.39
N SER A 172 -6.63 15.51 -3.25
CA SER A 172 -6.05 16.85 -3.16
C SER A 172 -6.81 17.78 -2.18
N ALA A 173 -8.04 17.41 -1.81
CA ALA A 173 -8.89 18.07 -0.80
C ALA A 173 -9.79 17.06 -0.05
#